data_AF-A0AAD0WDN2-F1
#
_entry.id   AF-A0AAD0WDN2-F1
#
_cell.length_a   1.000
_cell.length_b   1.000
_cell.length_c   1.000
_cell.angle_alpha   90.00
_cell.angle_beta   90.00
_cell.angle_gamma   90.00
#
_symmetry.space_group_name_H-M   'P 1'
#
loop_
_entity.id
_entity.type
_entity.pdbx_description
1 polymer ?
#
loop_
_entity_poly.entity_id
_entity_poly.type
_entity_poly.pdbx_seq_one_letter_code
_entity_poly.pdbx_strand_id
1 'polypeptide(L)'
;MLKQWVFRLGSDPKLSLKRFLRGLALFVLAVIFIAIGYYGPAIFQLVGLVILAVALFFAFWGYLGIFANRFAQVLKRTSPKDDDLDLWK
;
A
#
# COMPACT_ATOMS: atom_id res chain seq x y z
N MET A 1 -12.16 8.26 16.44
CA MET A 1 -11.53 6.93 16.43
C MET A 1 -10.83 6.58 15.09
N LEU A 2 -11.33 6.99 13.91
CA LEU A 2 -10.67 6.78 12.61
C LEU A 2 -9.26 7.39 12.49
N LYS A 3 -9.03 8.56 13.09
CA LYS A 3 -7.73 9.26 13.07
C LYS A 3 -6.59 8.41 13.66
N GLN A 4 -6.88 7.58 14.66
CA GLN A 4 -5.89 6.76 15.34
C GLN A 4 -5.42 5.56 14.49
N TRP A 5 -6.30 5.04 13.62
CA TRP A 5 -5.97 4.00 12.66
C TRP A 5 -5.09 4.53 11.54
N VAL A 6 -5.38 5.72 11.02
CA VAL A 6 -4.56 6.39 9.99
C VAL A 6 -3.16 6.72 10.53
N PHE A 7 -3.06 7.22 11.76
CA PHE A 7 -1.78 7.53 12.39
C PHE A 7 -0.95 6.26 12.68
N ARG A 8 -1.60 5.16 13.10
CA ARG A 8 -0.93 3.87 13.31
C ARG A 8 -0.49 3.17 12.02
N LEU A 9 -1.19 3.41 10.91
CA LEU A 9 -0.79 2.93 9.58
C LEU A 9 0.48 3.63 9.06
N GLY A 10 0.70 4.89 9.44
CA GLY A 10 1.93 5.63 9.12
C GLY A 10 3.13 5.26 10.00
N SER A 11 2.90 4.84 11.25
CA SER A 11 3.98 4.51 12.19
C SER A 11 4.58 3.11 12.04
N ASP A 12 3.92 2.20 11.33
CA ASP A 12 4.35 0.80 11.21
C ASP A 12 4.54 0.36 9.74
N PRO A 13 5.58 0.90 9.05
CA PRO A 13 5.81 0.67 7.62
C PRO A 13 5.95 -0.81 7.27
N LYS A 14 6.43 -1.64 8.20
CA LYS A 14 6.59 -3.09 8.02
C LYS A 14 5.26 -3.80 7.78
N LEU A 15 4.19 -3.37 8.45
CA LEU A 15 2.88 -3.99 8.33
C LEU A 15 2.21 -3.64 6.98
N SER A 16 2.38 -2.40 6.50
CA SER A 16 1.88 -1.96 5.19
C SER A 16 2.58 -2.67 4.03
N LEU A 17 3.91 -2.85 4.12
CA LEU A 17 4.70 -3.58 3.13
C LEU A 17 4.28 -5.05 3.05
N LYS A 18 4.02 -5.69 4.20
CA LYS A 18 3.54 -7.08 4.23
C LYS A 18 2.18 -7.24 3.54
N ARG A 19 1.29 -6.26 3.69
CA ARG A 19 -0.01 -6.23 2.99
C ARG A 19 0.14 -5.99 1.49
N PHE A 20 1.03 -5.07 1.09
CA PHE A 20 1.37 -4.83 -0.31
C PHE A 20 1.91 -6.09 -0.99
N LEU A 21 2.88 -6.77 -0.36
CA LEU A 21 3.46 -8.01 -0.89
C LEU A 21 2.43 -9.13 -1.04
N ARG A 22 1.49 -9.24 -0.09
CA ARG A 22 0.38 -10.20 -0.21
C ARG A 22 -0.56 -9.85 -1.37
N GLY A 23 -0.87 -8.57 -1.56
CA GLY A 23 -1.62 -8.09 -2.72
C GLY A 23 -0.90 -8.35 -4.05
N LEU A 24 0.42 -8.14 -4.09
CA LEU A 24 1.26 -8.41 -5.26
C LEU A 24 1.30 -9.91 -5.61
N ALA A 25 1.41 -10.79 -4.61
CA ALA A 25 1.35 -12.23 -4.84
C ALA A 25 -0.01 -12.66 -5.43
N LEU A 26 -1.12 -12.11 -4.90
CA LEU A 26 -2.46 -12.33 -5.46
C LEU A 26 -2.60 -11.75 -6.88
N PHE A 27 -1.95 -10.63 -7.17
CA PHE A 27 -1.94 -10.04 -8.51
C PHE A 27 -1.23 -10.95 -9.52
N VAL A 28 -0.06 -11.48 -9.17
CA VAL A 28 0.65 -12.46 -10.01
C VAL A 28 -0.21 -13.69 -10.25
N LEU A 29 -0.87 -14.20 -9.21
CA LEU A 29 -1.80 -15.32 -9.34
C LEU A 29 -2.95 -15.00 -10.31
N ALA A 30 -3.54 -13.81 -10.18
CA ALA A 30 -4.62 -13.36 -11.06
C ALA A 30 -4.18 -13.31 -12.53
N VAL A 31 -2.98 -12.76 -12.80
CA VAL A 31 -2.41 -12.69 -14.15
C VAL A 31 -2.21 -14.08 -14.75
N ILE A 32 -1.76 -15.07 -13.95
CA ILE A 32 -1.63 -16.46 -14.39
C ILE A 32 -3.00 -17.03 -14.79
N PHE A 33 -4.04 -16.83 -13.97
CA PHE A 33 -5.40 -17.28 -14.28
C PHE A 33 -5.97 -16.61 -15.54
N ILE A 34 -5.71 -15.30 -15.71
CA ILE A 34 -6.12 -14.56 -16.91
C ILE A 34 -5.40 -15.11 -18.15
N ALA A 35 -4.09 -15.37 -18.06
CA ALA A 35 -3.32 -15.94 -19.17
C ALA A 35 -3.81 -17.35 -19.55
N ILE A 36 -4.08 -18.20 -18.56
CA ILE A 36 -4.65 -19.54 -18.80
C ILE A 36 -6.03 -19.41 -19.45
N GLY A 37 -6.88 -18.50 -18.97
CA GLY A 37 -8.19 -18.25 -19.55
C GLY A 37 -8.16 -17.67 -20.96
N TYR A 38 -7.13 -16.89 -21.29
CA TYR A 38 -6.93 -16.33 -22.64
C TYR A 38 -6.62 -17.40 -23.69
N TYR A 39 -5.80 -18.40 -23.35
CA TYR A 39 -5.44 -19.51 -24.25
C TYR A 39 -6.36 -20.72 -24.12
N GLY A 40 -7.34 -20.69 -23.21
CA GLY A 40 -8.17 -21.82 -22.84
C GLY A 40 -9.63 -21.42 -22.62
N PRO A 41 -10.31 -21.96 -21.59
CA PRO A 41 -11.69 -21.61 -21.30
C PRO A 41 -11.79 -20.20 -20.71
N ALA A 42 -12.60 -19.34 -21.33
CA ALA A 42 -12.86 -17.96 -20.88
C ALA A 42 -13.38 -17.85 -19.43
N ILE A 43 -13.93 -18.92 -18.86
CA ILE A 43 -14.30 -19.00 -17.44
C ILE A 43 -13.12 -18.73 -16.51
N PHE A 44 -11.92 -19.22 -16.83
CA PHE A 44 -10.73 -18.96 -16.02
C PHE A 44 -10.28 -17.49 -16.09
N GLN A 45 -10.55 -16.83 -17.22
CA GLN A 45 -10.30 -15.40 -17.39
C GLN A 45 -11.23 -14.58 -16.51
N LEU A 46 -12.52 -14.95 -16.43
CA LEU A 46 -13.48 -14.29 -15.54
C LEU A 46 -13.07 -14.42 -14.06
N VAL A 47 -12.68 -15.64 -13.64
CA VAL A 47 -12.17 -15.88 -12.28
C VAL A 47 -10.91 -15.07 -12.01
N GLY A 48 -9.97 -15.06 -12.95
CA GLY A 48 -8.75 -14.25 -12.86
C GLY A 48 -9.04 -12.76 -12.72
N LEU A 49 -10.06 -12.23 -13.40
CA LEU A 49 -10.47 -10.83 -13.31
C LEU A 49 -11.02 -10.47 -11.92
N VAL A 50 -11.79 -11.37 -11.30
CA VAL A 50 -12.29 -11.18 -9.93
C VAL A 50 -11.13 -11.17 -8.92
N ILE A 51 -10.19 -12.12 -9.06
CA ILE A 51 -9.00 -12.17 -8.20
C ILE A 51 -8.14 -10.91 -8.42
N LEU A 52 -8.02 -10.43 -9.66
CA LEU A 52 -7.29 -9.22 -10.00
C LEU A 52 -7.87 -8.00 -9.27
N ALA A 53 -9.19 -7.82 -9.26
CA ALA A 53 -9.84 -6.72 -8.56
C ALA A 53 -9.52 -6.73 -7.05
N VAL A 54 -9.59 -7.91 -6.42
CA VAL A 54 -9.24 -8.08 -5.00
C VAL A 54 -7.76 -7.81 -4.76
N ALA A 55 -6.87 -8.31 -5.63
CA ALA A 55 -5.44 -8.09 -5.53
C ALA A 55 -5.07 -6.61 -5.61
N LEU A 56 -5.68 -5.88 -6.55
CA LEU A 56 -5.49 -4.44 -6.73
C LEU A 56 -5.97 -3.66 -5.50
N PHE A 57 -7.09 -4.04 -4.91
CA PHE A 57 -7.57 -3.42 -3.66
C PHE A 57 -6.54 -3.55 -2.53
N PHE A 58 -5.99 -4.75 -2.31
CA PHE A 58 -4.97 -4.97 -1.29
C PHE A 58 -3.65 -4.27 -1.61
N ALA A 59 -3.22 -4.27 -2.88
CA ALA A 59 -2.02 -3.58 -3.33
C ALA A 59 -2.14 -2.06 -3.11
N PHE A 60 -3.29 -1.47 -3.47
CA PHE A 60 -3.56 -0.05 -3.25
C PHE A 60 -3.55 0.31 -1.76
N TRP A 61 -4.18 -0.52 -0.92
CA TRP A 61 -4.19 -0.31 0.53
C TRP A 61 -2.79 -0.43 1.16
N GLY A 62 -1.96 -1.35 0.65
CA GLY A 62 -0.56 -1.49 1.05
C GLY A 62 0.30 -0.30 0.61
N TYR A 63 0.11 0.18 -0.63
CA TYR A 63 0.82 1.33 -1.18
C TYR A 63 0.51 2.62 -0.40
N LEU A 64 -0.75 2.86 -0.03
CA LEU A 64 -1.14 4.00 0.80
C LEU A 64 -0.36 4.05 2.13
N GLY A 65 -0.08 2.90 2.74
CA GLY A 65 0.71 2.84 3.98
C GLY A 65 2.19 3.19 3.79
N ILE A 66 2.81 2.71 2.69
CA ILE A 66 4.19 3.08 2.34
C ILE A 66 4.28 4.57 2.01
N PHE A 67 3.29 5.08 1.26
CA PHE A 67 3.17 6.49 0.89
C PHE A 67 3.03 7.37 2.13
N ALA A 68 2.16 7.03 3.07
CA ALA A 68 1.99 7.78 4.32
C ALA A 68 3.29 7.89 5.13
N ASN A 69 4.06 6.80 5.22
CA ASN A 69 5.36 6.81 5.92
C ASN A 69 6.40 7.71 5.21
N ARG A 70 6.50 7.64 3.87
CA ARG A 70 7.41 8.54 3.13
C ARG A 70 6.96 9.99 3.18
N PHE A 71 5.65 10.25 3.07
CA PHE A 71 5.07 11.59 3.14
C PHE A 71 5.28 12.22 4.52
N ALA A 72 5.14 11.45 5.61
CA ALA A 72 5.45 11.90 6.96
C ALA A 72 6.93 12.28 7.13
N GLN A 73 7.85 11.56 6.48
CA GLN A 73 9.27 11.93 6.48
C GLN A 73 9.55 13.21 5.68
N VAL A 74 8.85 13.43 4.57
CA VAL A 74 8.96 14.68 3.81
C VAL A 74 8.45 15.84 4.67
N LEU A 75 7.26 15.75 5.28
CA LEU A 75 6.75 16.79 6.17
C LEU A 75 7.69 17.09 7.34
N LYS A 76 8.27 16.06 7.97
CA LYS A 76 9.26 16.26 9.06
C LYS A 76 10.53 16.98 8.59
N ARG A 77 10.96 16.77 7.34
CA ARG A 77 12.11 17.47 6.76
C ARG A 77 11.77 18.89 6.33
N THR A 78 10.52 19.15 5.99
CA THR A 78 10.03 20.47 5.55
C THR A 78 9.56 21.35 6.72
N SER A 79 9.23 20.76 7.88
CA SER A 79 8.99 21.53 9.10
C SER A 79 10.31 22.16 9.54
N PRO A 80 10.45 23.50 9.52
CA PRO A 80 11.61 24.16 10.08
C PRO A 80 11.71 23.72 11.55
N LYS A 81 12.91 23.32 11.95
CA LYS A 81 13.24 23.11 13.35
C LYS A 81 13.12 24.48 14.00
N ASP A 82 12.10 24.68 14.83
CA ASP A 82 11.89 25.90 15.63
C ASP A 82 12.92 25.90 16.79
N ASP A 83 14.20 25.78 16.43
CA ASP A 83 15.34 25.47 17.31
C ASP A 83 16.31 26.67 17.35
N ASP A 84 15.78 27.90 17.22
CA ASP A 84 16.52 29.17 17.23
C ASP A 84 16.01 30.17 18.28
N LEU A 85 15.31 29.71 19.33
CA LEU A 85 14.74 30.61 20.35
C LEU A 85 15.28 30.45 21.78
N ASP A 86 16.23 29.55 22.04
CA ASP A 86 16.83 29.37 23.37
C ASP A 86 18.33 29.71 23.46
N LEU A 87 18.92 30.32 22.42
CA LEU A 87 20.31 30.81 22.47
C LEU A 87 20.47 32.21 23.10
N TRP A 88 19.39 32.80 23.64
CA TRP A 88 19.37 34.15 24.22
C TRP A 88 18.73 34.25 25.62
N LYS A 89 18.77 33.18 26.43
CA LYS A 89 18.35 33.23 27.85
C LYS A 89 19.49 32.94 28.80
#